data_AF-A0A924RHW0-F1
#
_entry.id   AF-A0A924RHW0-F1
#
_cell.length_a   1.000
_cell.length_b   1.000
_cell.length_c   1.000
_cell.angle_alpha   90.00
_cell.angle_beta   90.00
_cell.angle_gamma   90.00
#
_symmetry.space_group_name_H-M   'P 1'
#
loop_
_entity.id
_entity.type
_entity.pdbx_description
1 polymer ?
#
loop_
_entity_poly.entity_id
_entity_poly.type
_entity_poly.pdbx_seq_one_letter_code
_entity_poly.pdbx_strand_id
1 'polypeptide(L)'
;MTLVDSSEGIVATVRATLAEQGVTVDRADVWPLLGLPLELILGPHLPQDRLAAATARYRELYPLIGVPGCSVLPGAAQALDAVRALHGRVVVVSAKLERSVHLVLEHVGLSVDVVVGDLFGAAKATALRSHGVSVYVGDHRADVEGALAAGATSVGVATGPVSADDLRAAGADVVLGSLTELPAWLDGHVLDARLAMLDAGLRDLDSVLVAFSGGADSALLLAAAVRALGSDKVVAATAVSGSLAGGELDEAAAFAASLGVRHLRPRTDEMASEGYRANAGDRCFFCKAELLDVLGPLATEHELAAVATGTNADDALAGSRPGTAAAAQRGARTPLRDAGLTKAQVRSASARWGLPTWDKPAAACLSSRIA
;
A
#
# COMPACT_ATOMS: atom_id res chain seq x y z
N MET A 1 -3.16 21.96 6.36
CA MET A 1 -4.42 21.19 6.32
C MET A 1 -4.31 20.08 5.28
N THR A 2 -4.06 18.86 5.73
CA THR A 2 -3.94 17.68 4.84
C THR A 2 -5.02 16.64 5.14
N LEU A 3 -5.00 16.01 6.33
CA LEU A 3 -6.06 15.09 6.76
C LEU A 3 -7.25 15.80 7.42
N VAL A 4 -6.97 16.93 8.06
CA VAL A 4 -7.92 17.69 8.87
C VAL A 4 -7.83 19.16 8.48
N ASP A 5 -8.99 19.78 8.30
CA ASP A 5 -9.11 21.24 8.28
C ASP A 5 -9.15 21.70 9.73
N SER A 6 -8.03 22.28 10.17
CA SER A 6 -7.94 22.90 11.49
C SER A 6 -7.89 24.42 11.40
N SER A 7 -8.22 25.02 10.25
CA SER A 7 -8.10 26.47 10.06
C SER A 7 -9.02 27.22 11.01
N GLU A 8 -10.30 26.86 11.07
CA GLU A 8 -11.28 27.49 11.97
C GLU A 8 -10.86 27.35 13.43
N GLY A 9 -10.48 26.14 13.86
CA GLY A 9 -9.99 25.90 15.21
C GLY A 9 -8.73 26.70 15.57
N ILE A 10 -7.75 26.78 14.66
CA ILE A 10 -6.52 27.56 14.89
C ILE A 10 -6.86 29.05 14.97
N VAL A 11 -7.61 29.59 14.00
CA VAL A 11 -7.99 31.02 13.96
C VAL A 11 -8.76 31.41 15.21
N ALA A 12 -9.73 30.61 15.63
CA ALA A 12 -10.50 30.87 16.86
C ALA A 12 -9.62 30.88 18.11
N THR A 13 -8.67 29.95 18.22
CA THR A 13 -7.75 29.87 19.36
C THR A 13 -6.73 31.01 19.36
N VAL A 14 -6.18 31.38 18.20
CA VAL A 14 -5.28 32.54 18.05
C VAL A 14 -6.01 33.81 18.47
N ARG A 15 -7.22 34.04 17.94
CA ARG A 15 -8.03 35.20 18.29
C ARG A 15 -8.32 35.29 19.79
N ALA A 16 -8.70 34.17 20.42
CA ALA A 16 -8.93 34.13 21.87
C ALA A 16 -7.66 34.44 22.67
N THR A 17 -6.52 33.88 22.25
CA THR A 17 -5.22 34.10 22.90
C THR A 17 -4.78 35.56 22.80
N LEU A 18 -4.91 36.17 21.62
CA LEU A 18 -4.50 37.55 21.37
C LEU A 18 -5.44 38.57 22.00
N ALA A 19 -6.74 38.27 22.08
CA ALA A 19 -7.71 39.14 22.76
C ALA A 19 -7.38 39.34 24.25
N GLU A 20 -6.89 38.31 24.94
CA GLU A 20 -6.41 38.42 26.33
C GLU A 20 -5.19 39.34 26.47
N GLN A 21 -4.47 39.58 25.38
CA GLN A 21 -3.32 40.50 25.31
C GLN A 21 -3.70 41.89 24.77
N GLY A 22 -4.99 42.15 24.55
CA GLY A 22 -5.49 43.40 23.99
C GLY A 22 -5.27 43.56 22.47
N VAL A 23 -4.98 42.48 21.77
CA VAL A 23 -4.75 42.46 20.32
C VAL A 23 -5.95 41.82 19.62
N THR A 24 -6.46 42.48 18.58
CA THR A 24 -7.54 41.94 17.74
C THR A 24 -6.97 41.54 16.39
N VAL A 25 -7.33 40.34 15.93
CA VAL A 25 -6.97 39.79 14.62
C VAL A 25 -8.20 39.15 13.98
N ASP A 26 -8.21 39.10 12.66
CA ASP A 26 -9.20 38.37 11.89
C ASP A 26 -8.62 37.12 11.21
N ARG A 27 -9.42 36.45 10.37
CA ARG A 27 -8.97 35.26 9.64
C ARG A 27 -7.91 35.60 8.58
N ALA A 28 -7.99 36.76 7.93
CA ALA A 28 -7.05 37.16 6.89
C ALA A 28 -5.65 37.42 7.45
N ASP A 29 -5.54 37.85 8.71
CA ASP A 29 -4.27 37.99 9.43
C ASP A 29 -3.58 36.62 9.68
N VAL A 30 -4.37 35.60 10.03
CA VAL A 30 -3.87 34.29 10.48
C VAL A 30 -3.74 33.28 9.34
N TRP A 31 -4.60 33.36 8.33
CA TRP A 31 -4.67 32.40 7.22
C TRP A 31 -3.31 32.17 6.51
N PRO A 32 -2.53 33.21 6.15
CA PRO A 32 -1.24 33.04 5.49
C PRO A 32 -0.18 32.35 6.37
N LEU A 33 -0.39 32.32 7.68
CA LEU A 33 0.55 31.75 8.66
C LEU A 33 0.22 30.29 9.00
N LEU A 34 -0.91 29.76 8.52
CA LEU A 34 -1.32 28.39 8.83
C LEU A 34 -0.33 27.37 8.25
N GLY A 35 0.10 26.44 9.10
CA GLY A 35 1.11 25.44 8.75
C GLY A 35 2.50 25.76 9.32
N LEU A 36 2.72 26.98 9.82
CA LEU A 36 3.92 27.36 10.54
C LEU A 36 3.88 26.90 12.01
N PRO A 37 5.05 26.78 12.68
CA PRO A 37 5.14 26.67 14.13
C PRO A 37 4.39 27.80 14.84
N LEU A 38 3.81 27.50 16.01
CA LEU A 38 2.91 28.42 16.74
C LEU A 38 3.57 29.76 17.06
N GLU A 39 4.85 29.75 17.41
CA GLU A 39 5.63 30.96 17.72
C GLU A 39 5.74 31.89 16.50
N LEU A 40 5.79 31.34 15.29
CA LEU A 40 5.80 32.10 14.03
C LEU A 40 4.40 32.60 13.65
N ILE A 41 3.34 31.92 14.10
CA ILE A 41 1.96 32.40 13.95
C ILE A 41 1.70 33.59 14.87
N LEU A 42 2.17 33.54 16.13
CA LEU A 42 1.93 34.61 17.11
C LEU A 42 2.91 35.79 16.97
N GLY A 43 4.13 35.53 16.48
CA GLY A 43 5.22 36.50 16.33
C GLY A 43 4.85 37.84 15.69
N PRO A 44 4.13 37.86 14.56
CA PRO A 44 3.73 39.11 13.90
C PRO A 44 2.80 40.00 14.73
N HIS A 45 2.15 39.45 15.77
CA HIS A 45 1.10 40.13 16.53
C HIS A 45 1.53 40.52 17.95
N LEU A 46 2.66 40.00 18.43
CA LEU A 46 3.11 40.20 19.81
C LEU A 46 4.61 40.48 19.89
N PRO A 47 5.06 41.33 20.83
CA PRO A 47 6.48 41.51 21.09
C PRO A 47 7.09 40.24 21.69
N GLN A 48 8.40 40.06 21.49
CA GLN A 48 9.13 38.84 21.81
C GLN A 48 9.05 38.42 23.29
N ASP A 49 8.99 39.40 24.19
CA ASP A 49 8.88 39.18 25.65
C ASP A 49 7.53 38.58 26.07
N ARG A 50 6.49 38.67 25.23
CA ARG A 50 5.15 38.12 25.49
C ARG A 50 4.88 36.78 24.81
N LEU A 51 5.71 36.38 23.84
CA LEU A 51 5.45 35.17 23.03
C LEU A 51 5.40 33.89 23.87
N ALA A 52 6.31 33.72 24.83
CA ALA A 52 6.34 32.51 25.66
C ALA A 52 5.04 32.33 26.45
N ALA A 53 4.52 33.41 27.06
CA ALA A 53 3.28 33.38 27.82
C ALA A 53 2.07 33.16 26.91
N ALA A 54 2.01 33.81 25.75
CA ALA A 54 0.94 33.64 24.78
C ALA A 54 0.91 32.21 24.18
N THR A 55 2.08 31.63 23.89
CA THR A 55 2.20 30.24 23.43
C THR A 55 1.69 29.25 24.48
N ALA A 56 2.06 29.44 25.75
CA ALA A 56 1.54 28.62 26.84
C ALA A 56 0.01 28.72 26.94
N ARG A 57 -0.51 29.94 26.88
CA ARG A 57 -1.95 30.20 26.95
C ARG A 57 -2.72 29.60 25.76
N TYR A 58 -2.21 29.75 24.54
CA TYR A 58 -2.78 29.10 23.35
C TYR A 58 -2.91 27.59 23.56
N ARG A 59 -1.87 26.95 24.10
CA ARG A 59 -1.86 25.49 24.33
C ARG A 59 -2.89 25.05 25.38
N GLU A 60 -3.26 25.91 26.33
CA GLU A 60 -4.36 25.67 27.26
C GLU A 60 -5.73 25.83 26.59
N LEU A 61 -5.87 26.82 25.71
CA LEU A 61 -7.12 27.13 25.01
C LEU A 61 -7.39 26.17 23.86
N TYR A 62 -6.36 25.63 23.20
CA TYR A 62 -6.51 24.82 21.99
C TYR A 62 -7.40 23.58 22.17
N PRO A 63 -7.29 22.79 23.25
CA PRO A 63 -8.22 21.68 23.49
C PRO A 63 -9.68 22.12 23.63
N LEU A 64 -9.93 23.32 24.16
CA LEU A 64 -11.28 23.82 24.46
C LEU A 64 -11.93 24.54 23.27
N ILE A 65 -11.12 25.25 22.47
CA ILE A 65 -11.58 26.11 21.38
C ILE A 65 -11.19 25.53 20.02
N GLY A 66 -9.92 25.13 19.90
CA GLY A 66 -9.34 24.72 18.62
C GLY A 66 -9.76 23.33 18.16
N VAL A 67 -9.74 22.35 19.06
CA VAL A 67 -10.12 20.97 18.75
C VAL A 67 -11.57 20.89 18.25
N PRO A 68 -12.58 21.49 18.91
CA PRO A 68 -13.96 21.50 18.41
C PRO A 68 -14.17 22.21 17.06
N GLY A 69 -13.22 23.06 16.65
CA GLY A 69 -13.24 23.74 15.36
C GLY A 69 -12.52 22.98 14.24
N CYS A 70 -12.14 21.71 14.45
CA CYS A 70 -11.48 20.89 13.46
C CYS A 70 -12.48 19.98 12.73
N SER A 71 -12.31 19.79 11.42
CA SER A 71 -13.15 18.91 10.61
C SER A 71 -12.31 18.02 9.68
N VAL A 72 -12.85 16.86 9.30
CA VAL A 72 -12.19 15.95 8.35
C VAL A 72 -12.14 16.58 6.96
N LEU A 73 -10.98 16.58 6.30
CA LEU A 73 -10.90 17.01 4.92
C LEU A 73 -11.53 15.98 3.95
N PRO A 74 -12.20 16.41 2.87
CA PRO A 74 -12.70 15.50 1.85
C PRO A 74 -11.60 14.57 1.32
N GLY A 75 -11.85 13.26 1.34
CA GLY A 75 -10.89 12.26 0.90
C GLY A 75 -9.97 11.70 1.99
N ALA A 76 -9.96 12.27 3.21
CA ALA A 76 -9.04 11.83 4.26
C ALA A 76 -9.26 10.38 4.70
N ALA A 77 -10.51 9.97 4.96
CA ALA A 77 -10.80 8.58 5.32
C ALA A 77 -10.42 7.61 4.18
N GLN A 78 -10.76 7.96 2.95
CA GLN A 78 -10.44 7.16 1.76
C GLN A 78 -8.93 7.05 1.52
N ALA A 79 -8.17 8.09 1.82
CA ALA A 79 -6.71 8.08 1.76
C ALA A 79 -6.11 7.10 2.78
N LEU A 80 -6.60 7.10 4.03
CA LEU A 80 -6.15 6.16 5.05
C LEU A 80 -6.50 4.71 4.67
N ASP A 81 -7.71 4.49 4.18
CA ASP A 81 -8.16 3.17 3.75
C ASP A 81 -7.38 2.67 2.54
N ALA A 82 -7.00 3.56 1.61
CA ALA A 82 -6.14 3.20 0.47
C ALA A 82 -4.76 2.72 0.93
N VAL A 83 -4.14 3.40 1.91
CA VAL A 83 -2.87 2.95 2.50
C VAL A 83 -3.02 1.56 3.13
N ARG A 84 -4.10 1.34 3.89
CA ARG A 84 -4.39 0.04 4.54
C ARG A 84 -4.66 -1.08 3.54
N ALA A 85 -5.41 -0.80 2.47
CA ALA A 85 -5.70 -1.74 1.40
C ALA A 85 -4.42 -2.19 0.66
N LEU A 86 -3.37 -1.38 0.72
CA LEU A 86 -2.03 -1.69 0.20
C LEU A 86 -1.12 -2.33 1.26
N HIS A 87 -1.65 -2.68 2.43
CA HIS A 87 -0.91 -3.19 3.59
C HIS A 87 0.16 -2.22 4.11
N GLY A 88 -0.03 -0.93 3.88
CA GLY A 88 0.82 0.14 4.38
C GLY A 88 0.47 0.55 5.81
N ARG A 89 1.29 1.46 6.34
CA ARG A 89 1.06 2.15 7.61
C ARG A 89 0.96 3.65 7.39
N VAL A 90 0.15 4.32 8.20
CA VAL A 90 -0.02 5.76 8.19
C VAL A 90 0.76 6.38 9.34
N VAL A 91 1.65 7.31 8.99
CA VAL A 91 2.43 8.11 9.94
C VAL A 91 2.03 9.58 9.79
N VAL A 92 1.55 10.20 10.86
CA VAL A 92 1.23 11.63 10.89
C VAL A 92 2.39 12.39 11.50
N VAL A 93 3.04 13.25 10.71
CA VAL A 93 4.13 14.12 11.17
C VAL A 93 3.67 15.58 11.13
N SER A 94 3.71 16.27 12.27
CA SER A 94 3.15 17.62 12.41
C SER A 94 4.11 18.57 13.13
N ALA A 95 3.98 19.87 12.85
CA ALA A 95 4.61 20.94 13.63
C ALA A 95 3.86 21.26 14.94
N LYS A 96 2.65 20.71 15.12
CA LYS A 96 1.90 20.81 16.38
C LYS A 96 2.50 19.86 17.41
N LEU A 97 2.28 20.18 18.69
CA LEU A 97 2.52 19.26 19.79
C LEU A 97 1.82 17.93 19.53
N GLU A 98 2.51 16.82 19.79
CA GLU A 98 2.01 15.46 19.56
C GLU A 98 0.64 15.22 20.24
N ARG A 99 0.52 15.64 21.51
CA ARG A 99 -0.74 15.56 22.27
C ARG A 99 -1.91 16.27 21.58
N SER A 100 -1.63 17.39 20.92
CA SER A 100 -2.66 18.18 20.23
C SER A 100 -3.10 17.50 18.94
N VAL A 101 -2.19 16.81 18.26
CA VAL A 101 -2.52 15.99 17.09
C VAL A 101 -3.43 14.83 17.49
N HIS A 102 -3.12 14.13 18.59
CA HIS A 102 -3.98 13.06 19.12
C HIS A 102 -5.39 13.54 19.45
N LEU A 103 -5.53 14.64 20.17
CA LEU A 103 -6.85 15.21 20.50
C LEU A 103 -7.67 15.53 19.25
N VAL A 104 -7.02 16.08 18.21
CA VAL A 104 -7.69 16.37 16.93
C VAL A 104 -8.12 15.10 16.23
N LEU A 105 -7.24 14.09 16.12
CA LEU A 105 -7.53 12.82 15.47
C LEU A 105 -8.69 12.08 16.16
N GLU A 106 -8.70 12.05 17.49
CA GLU A 106 -9.78 11.49 18.30
C GLU A 106 -11.09 12.23 18.05
N HIS A 107 -11.06 13.57 18.09
CA HIS A 107 -12.25 14.40 17.88
C HIS A 107 -12.91 14.16 16.52
N VAL A 108 -12.10 14.03 15.47
CA VAL A 108 -12.59 13.86 14.09
C VAL A 108 -12.77 12.38 13.69
N GLY A 109 -12.52 11.44 14.61
CA GLY A 109 -12.73 10.02 14.41
C GLY A 109 -11.75 9.35 13.43
N LEU A 110 -10.53 9.89 13.27
CA LEU A 110 -9.50 9.31 12.41
C LEU A 110 -8.48 8.53 13.24
N SER A 111 -8.16 7.31 12.79
CA SER A 111 -7.14 6.45 13.40
C SER A 111 -5.94 6.30 12.47
N VAL A 112 -4.73 6.38 13.02
CA VAL A 112 -3.44 6.27 12.31
C VAL A 112 -2.48 5.42 13.15
N ASP A 113 -1.44 4.86 12.54
CA ASP A 113 -0.52 3.94 13.23
C ASP A 113 0.49 4.66 14.13
N VAL A 114 0.96 5.84 13.69
CA VAL A 114 1.97 6.62 14.41
C VAL A 114 1.67 8.12 14.29
N VAL A 115 1.91 8.84 15.37
CA VAL A 115 1.92 10.31 15.39
C VAL A 115 3.29 10.77 15.89
N VAL A 116 3.87 11.75 15.20
CA VAL A 116 5.09 12.45 15.64
C VAL A 116 4.82 13.95 15.57
N GLY A 117 4.84 14.61 16.73
CA GLY A 117 4.66 16.06 16.83
C GLY A 117 5.97 16.85 16.78
N ASP A 118 5.85 18.17 16.87
CA ASP A 118 6.94 19.12 17.07
C ASP A 118 8.07 19.09 16.02
N LEU A 119 7.73 18.73 14.77
CA LEU A 119 8.66 18.73 13.64
C LEU A 119 8.18 19.64 12.50
N PHE A 120 9.07 20.49 12.00
CA PHE A 120 8.80 21.45 10.92
C PHE A 120 9.89 21.43 9.86
N GLY A 121 9.50 21.64 8.60
CA GLY A 121 10.42 21.66 7.46
C GLY A 121 11.24 20.38 7.35
N ALA A 122 12.53 20.54 7.04
CA ALA A 122 13.49 19.45 6.95
C ALA A 122 13.63 18.60 8.24
N ALA A 123 13.28 19.12 9.42
CA ALA A 123 13.33 18.33 10.67
C ALA A 123 12.38 17.12 10.65
N LYS A 124 11.30 17.20 9.86
CA LYS A 124 10.37 16.09 9.64
C LYS A 124 11.08 14.85 9.08
N ALA A 125 12.15 15.04 8.31
CA ALA A 125 12.87 13.94 7.67
C ALA A 125 13.41 12.89 8.66
N THR A 126 13.69 13.29 9.91
CA THR A 126 14.11 12.34 10.96
C THR A 126 13.02 11.30 11.23
N ALA A 127 11.77 11.74 11.41
CA ALA A 127 10.63 10.85 11.64
C ALA A 127 10.28 10.04 10.38
N LEU A 128 10.32 10.67 9.20
CA LEU A 128 10.04 9.99 7.94
C LEU A 128 11.01 8.83 7.70
N ARG A 129 12.31 9.05 7.91
CA ARG A 129 13.33 8.00 7.81
C ARG A 129 13.18 6.93 8.89
N SER A 130 12.94 7.31 10.15
CA SER A 130 12.83 6.34 11.24
C SER A 130 11.66 5.38 11.07
N HIS A 131 10.59 5.82 10.41
CA HIS A 131 9.41 5.00 10.13
C HIS A 131 9.39 4.39 8.72
N GLY A 132 10.41 4.63 7.90
CA GLY A 132 10.51 4.10 6.54
C GLY A 132 9.42 4.62 5.61
N VAL A 133 9.04 5.90 5.75
CA VAL A 133 8.02 6.53 4.92
C VAL A 133 8.52 6.68 3.48
N SER A 134 7.84 6.04 2.53
CA SER A 134 8.17 6.11 1.09
C SER A 134 7.43 7.23 0.35
N VAL A 135 6.26 7.66 0.85
CA VAL A 135 5.44 8.73 0.28
C VAL A 135 5.03 9.66 1.42
N TYR A 136 5.28 10.96 1.29
CA TYR A 136 4.85 11.96 2.26
C TYR A 136 3.91 12.97 1.62
N VAL A 137 2.73 13.12 2.22
CA VAL A 137 1.64 13.96 1.72
C VAL A 137 1.49 15.19 2.61
N GLY A 138 1.45 16.37 2.00
CA GLY A 138 1.32 17.62 2.74
C GLY A 138 0.79 18.76 1.90
N ASP A 139 0.44 19.86 2.55
CA ASP A 139 -0.15 21.05 1.92
C ASP A 139 0.70 22.31 2.07
N HIS A 140 1.88 22.19 2.69
CA HIS A 140 2.77 23.30 2.95
C HIS A 140 4.17 23.05 2.36
N ARG A 141 4.90 24.12 2.04
CA ARG A 141 6.29 24.03 1.52
C ARG A 141 7.22 23.25 2.45
N ALA A 142 7.01 23.41 3.76
CA ALA A 142 7.72 22.68 4.80
C ALA A 142 7.50 21.16 4.74
N ASP A 143 6.37 20.69 4.20
CA ASP A 143 6.12 19.27 4.01
C ASP A 143 6.95 18.72 2.84
N VAL A 144 7.02 19.49 1.75
CA VAL A 144 7.87 19.20 0.59
C VAL A 144 9.35 19.13 1.01
N GLU A 145 9.82 20.12 1.76
CA GLU A 145 11.18 20.13 2.32
C GLU A 145 11.45 18.88 3.17
N GLY A 146 10.50 18.49 4.02
CA GLY A 146 10.58 17.28 4.84
C GLY A 146 10.69 16.00 4.00
N ALA A 147 9.85 15.87 2.98
CA ALA A 147 9.84 14.73 2.06
C ALA A 147 11.17 14.60 1.30
N LEU A 148 11.61 15.68 0.67
CA LEU A 148 12.85 15.74 -0.10
C LEU A 148 14.07 15.42 0.78
N ALA A 149 14.13 16.00 1.97
CA ALA A 149 15.20 15.70 2.92
C ALA A 149 15.19 14.25 3.39
N ALA A 150 14.04 13.57 3.37
CA ALA A 150 13.91 12.14 3.71
C ALA A 150 14.20 11.19 2.53
N GLY A 151 14.20 11.70 1.29
CA GLY A 151 14.20 10.88 0.08
C GLY A 151 12.87 10.15 -0.16
N ALA A 152 11.76 10.67 0.39
CA ALA A 152 10.42 10.16 0.16
C ALA A 152 9.77 10.89 -1.02
N THR A 153 8.89 10.21 -1.75
CA THR A 153 8.07 10.85 -2.80
C THR A 153 7.20 11.93 -2.17
N SER A 154 7.39 13.18 -2.59
CA SER A 154 6.66 14.34 -2.09
C SER A 154 5.35 14.54 -2.86
N VAL A 155 4.22 14.41 -2.16
CA VAL A 155 2.89 14.65 -2.73
C VAL A 155 2.28 15.90 -2.10
N GLY A 156 2.19 16.96 -2.88
CA GLY A 156 1.50 18.19 -2.51
C GLY A 156 -0.01 18.08 -2.71
N VAL A 157 -0.78 18.65 -1.79
CA VAL A 157 -2.23 18.84 -1.94
C VAL A 157 -2.55 20.29 -1.61
N ALA A 158 -3.11 21.04 -2.56
CA ALA A 158 -3.33 22.48 -2.42
C ALA A 158 -4.59 22.83 -1.60
N THR A 159 -4.75 22.20 -0.43
CA THR A 159 -5.86 22.40 0.51
C THR A 159 -5.55 23.45 1.58
N GLY A 160 -4.30 23.90 1.68
CA GLY A 160 -3.82 24.90 2.63
C GLY A 160 -3.72 26.32 2.07
N PRO A 161 -2.99 27.21 2.76
CA PRO A 161 -2.71 28.55 2.26
C PRO A 161 -1.67 28.58 1.12
N VAL A 162 -0.95 27.48 0.89
CA VAL A 162 0.06 27.36 -0.17
C VAL A 162 -0.58 26.88 -1.45
N SER A 163 -0.34 27.58 -2.56
CA SER A 163 -0.93 27.24 -3.85
C SER A 163 -0.30 25.98 -4.47
N ALA A 164 -0.99 25.36 -5.42
CA ALA A 164 -0.45 24.25 -6.18
C ALA A 164 0.85 24.61 -6.90
N ASP A 165 0.96 25.83 -7.42
CA ASP A 165 2.17 26.30 -8.12
C ASP A 165 3.32 26.52 -7.15
N ASP A 166 3.06 27.01 -5.93
CA ASP A 166 4.07 27.12 -4.89
C ASP A 166 4.57 25.75 -4.40
N LEU A 167 3.68 24.74 -4.32
CA LEU A 167 4.07 23.36 -3.98
C LEU A 167 4.97 22.76 -5.07
N ARG A 168 4.66 22.99 -6.35
CA ARG A 168 5.53 22.59 -7.47
C ARG A 168 6.87 23.31 -7.42
N ALA A 169 6.85 24.63 -7.20
CA ALA A 169 8.06 25.43 -7.10
C ALA A 169 8.94 25.04 -5.90
N ALA A 170 8.34 24.51 -4.83
CA ALA A 170 9.05 23.95 -3.69
C ALA A 170 9.69 22.58 -3.97
N GLY A 171 9.34 21.93 -5.09
CA GLY A 171 9.90 20.65 -5.51
C GLY A 171 9.03 19.43 -5.20
N ALA A 172 7.71 19.58 -5.05
CA ALA A 172 6.83 18.43 -4.94
C ALA A 172 6.86 17.57 -6.22
N ASP A 173 7.05 16.27 -6.09
CA ASP A 173 7.07 15.32 -7.22
C ASP A 173 5.69 15.24 -7.91
N VAL A 174 4.63 15.32 -7.10
CA VAL A 174 3.25 15.27 -7.54
C VAL A 174 2.45 16.33 -6.80
N VAL A 175 1.53 17.02 -7.49
CA VAL A 175 0.57 17.92 -6.87
C VAL A 175 -0.85 17.54 -7.28
N LEU A 176 -1.64 17.12 -6.31
CA LEU A 176 -3.04 16.72 -6.47
C LEU A 176 -3.96 17.93 -6.25
N GLY A 177 -5.08 17.97 -6.99
CA GLY A 177 -6.09 19.01 -6.82
C GLY A 177 -6.87 18.85 -5.52
N SER A 178 -7.00 17.61 -5.04
CA SER A 178 -7.72 17.24 -3.83
C SER A 178 -7.16 15.94 -3.27
N LEU A 179 -7.29 15.75 -1.95
CA LEU A 179 -6.92 14.48 -1.31
C LEU A 179 -7.79 13.30 -1.81
N THR A 180 -8.96 13.57 -2.40
CA THR A 180 -9.80 12.55 -3.06
C THR A 180 -9.13 11.85 -4.24
N GLU A 181 -8.08 12.44 -4.83
CA GLU A 181 -7.31 11.85 -5.93
C GLU A 181 -6.23 10.88 -5.43
N LEU A 182 -5.86 10.99 -4.14
CA LEU A 182 -4.74 10.22 -3.57
C LEU A 182 -4.93 8.71 -3.68
N PRO A 183 -6.12 8.10 -3.42
CA PRO A 183 -6.28 6.65 -3.50
C PRO A 183 -5.90 6.06 -4.86
N ALA A 184 -6.37 6.66 -5.95
CA ALA A 184 -6.11 6.16 -7.31
C ALA A 184 -4.65 6.37 -7.70
N TRP A 185 -4.08 7.54 -7.37
CA TRP A 185 -2.68 7.82 -7.61
C TRP A 185 -1.76 6.87 -6.82
N LEU A 186 -2.06 6.65 -5.54
CA LEU A 186 -1.27 5.81 -4.65
C LEU A 186 -1.28 4.35 -5.09
N ASP A 187 -2.44 3.80 -5.47
CA ASP A 187 -2.53 2.44 -6.01
C ASP A 187 -1.67 2.27 -7.26
N GLY A 188 -1.74 3.23 -8.19
CA GLY A 188 -0.92 3.24 -9.40
C GLY A 188 0.58 3.30 -9.09
N HIS A 189 0.99 4.24 -8.23
CA HIS A 189 2.39 4.44 -7.83
C HIS A 189 2.97 3.19 -7.14
N VAL A 190 2.23 2.62 -6.20
CA VAL A 190 2.65 1.41 -5.49
C VAL A 190 2.65 0.20 -6.42
N LEU A 191 1.66 0.08 -7.31
CA LEU A 191 1.61 -1.00 -8.30
C LEU A 191 2.85 -0.99 -9.21
N ASP A 192 3.26 0.18 -9.71
CA ASP A 192 4.44 0.30 -10.56
C ASP A 192 5.72 -0.12 -9.81
N ALA A 193 5.88 0.31 -8.56
CA ALA A 193 7.00 -0.10 -7.72
C ALA A 193 7.02 -1.62 -7.49
N ARG A 194 5.86 -2.23 -7.19
CA ARG A 194 5.74 -3.68 -6.97
C ARG A 194 5.96 -4.48 -8.24
N LEU A 195 5.53 -4.00 -9.40
CA LEU A 195 5.82 -4.64 -10.68
C LEU A 195 7.32 -4.59 -11.03
N ALA A 196 8.01 -3.48 -10.71
CA ALA A 196 9.46 -3.39 -10.85
C ALA A 196 10.19 -4.37 -9.91
N MET A 197 9.74 -4.50 -8.66
CA MET A 197 10.27 -5.49 -7.72
C MET A 197 10.03 -6.94 -8.19
N LEU A 198 8.85 -7.23 -8.73
CA LEU A 198 8.50 -8.53 -9.30
C LEU A 198 9.43 -8.86 -10.48
N ASP A 199 9.63 -7.91 -11.39
CA ASP A 199 10.50 -8.06 -12.56
C ASP A 199 11.95 -8.34 -12.14
N ALA A 200 12.50 -7.57 -11.18
CA ALA A 200 13.83 -7.81 -10.62
C ALA A 200 13.94 -9.19 -9.94
N GLY A 201 12.99 -9.52 -9.06
CA GLY A 201 12.99 -10.79 -8.34
C GLY A 201 12.82 -12.01 -9.25
N LEU A 202 12.12 -11.87 -10.38
CA LEU A 202 12.03 -12.91 -11.41
C LEU A 202 13.35 -13.05 -12.18
N ARG A 203 14.02 -11.95 -12.54
CA ARG A 203 15.33 -12.00 -13.19
C ARG A 203 16.38 -12.68 -12.33
N ASP A 204 16.35 -12.47 -11.01
CA ASP A 204 17.26 -13.13 -10.06
C ASP A 204 17.04 -14.66 -9.97
N LEU A 205 15.92 -15.19 -10.48
CA LEU A 205 15.70 -16.64 -10.56
C LEU A 205 16.38 -17.30 -11.76
N ASP A 206 16.83 -16.54 -12.76
CA ASP A 206 17.31 -17.00 -14.08
C ASP A 206 16.28 -17.76 -14.95
N SER A 207 15.59 -18.77 -14.41
CA SER A 207 14.58 -19.58 -15.11
C SER A 207 13.56 -20.16 -14.13
N VAL A 208 12.34 -20.42 -14.59
CA VAL A 208 11.25 -20.80 -13.66
C VAL A 208 10.21 -21.74 -14.28
N LEU A 209 9.81 -22.73 -13.49
CA LEU A 209 8.60 -23.50 -13.68
C LEU A 209 7.46 -22.85 -12.88
N VAL A 210 6.46 -22.32 -13.57
CA VAL A 210 5.27 -21.72 -12.94
C VAL A 210 4.20 -22.79 -12.74
N ALA A 211 3.82 -23.04 -11.49
CA ALA A 211 2.65 -23.83 -11.15
C ALA A 211 1.39 -23.07 -11.57
N PHE A 212 0.85 -23.42 -12.73
CA PHE A 212 -0.13 -22.63 -13.46
C PHE A 212 -1.52 -23.28 -13.38
N SER A 213 -2.46 -22.64 -12.67
CA SER A 213 -3.81 -23.17 -12.47
C SER A 213 -4.86 -22.53 -13.39
N GLY A 214 -4.47 -21.62 -14.29
CA GLY A 214 -5.41 -20.85 -15.12
C GLY A 214 -6.18 -19.74 -14.38
N GLY A 215 -5.90 -19.53 -13.09
CA GLY A 215 -6.47 -18.45 -12.28
C GLY A 215 -5.68 -17.14 -12.43
N ALA A 216 -6.32 -16.00 -12.09
CA ALA A 216 -5.77 -14.66 -12.27
C ALA A 216 -4.35 -14.48 -11.69
N ASP A 217 -4.09 -14.97 -10.47
CA ASP A 217 -2.77 -14.84 -9.84
C ASP A 217 -1.69 -15.61 -10.61
N SER A 218 -1.94 -16.89 -10.92
CA SER A 218 -0.98 -17.72 -11.65
C SER A 218 -0.78 -17.25 -13.10
N ALA A 219 -1.81 -16.66 -13.71
CA ALA A 219 -1.75 -16.08 -15.06
C ALA A 219 -0.89 -14.81 -15.09
N LEU A 220 -1.05 -13.92 -14.12
CA LEU A 220 -0.18 -12.75 -13.99
C LEU A 220 1.26 -13.16 -13.73
N LEU A 221 1.50 -14.12 -12.83
CA LEU A 221 2.85 -14.61 -12.56
C LEU A 221 3.50 -15.19 -13.82
N LEU A 222 2.77 -16.01 -14.58
CA LEU A 222 3.27 -16.57 -15.84
C LEU A 222 3.61 -15.47 -16.86
N ALA A 223 2.70 -14.50 -17.06
CA ALA A 223 2.94 -13.37 -17.95
C ALA A 223 4.13 -12.51 -17.49
N ALA A 224 4.26 -12.25 -16.19
CA ALA A 224 5.37 -11.50 -15.62
C ALA A 224 6.70 -12.23 -15.82
N ALA A 225 6.75 -13.55 -15.59
CA ALA A 225 7.93 -14.37 -15.81
C ALA A 225 8.39 -14.31 -17.28
N VAL A 226 7.46 -14.44 -18.24
CA VAL A 226 7.78 -14.33 -19.68
C VAL A 226 8.32 -12.94 -20.02
N ARG A 227 7.72 -11.88 -19.48
CA ARG A 227 8.19 -10.50 -19.70
C ARG A 227 9.58 -10.26 -19.13
N ALA A 228 9.90 -10.86 -17.99
CA ALA A 228 11.17 -10.67 -17.28
C ALA A 228 12.32 -11.53 -17.87
N LEU A 229 12.02 -12.78 -18.23
CA LEU A 229 13.03 -13.82 -18.55
C LEU A 229 13.03 -14.26 -20.02
N GLY A 230 11.95 -13.99 -20.77
CA GLY A 230 11.68 -14.57 -22.08
C GLY A 230 11.01 -15.94 -22.00
N SER A 231 10.28 -16.33 -23.05
CA SER A 231 9.51 -17.58 -23.09
C SER A 231 10.36 -18.84 -22.97
N ASP A 232 11.62 -18.82 -23.43
CA ASP A 232 12.50 -19.99 -23.45
C ASP A 232 12.98 -20.40 -22.05
N LYS A 233 12.94 -19.48 -21.09
CA LYS A 233 13.35 -19.71 -19.69
C LYS A 233 12.18 -19.94 -18.75
N VAL A 234 10.97 -20.07 -19.30
CA VAL A 234 9.74 -20.18 -18.53
C VAL A 234 8.97 -21.40 -19.02
N VAL A 235 8.53 -22.24 -18.06
CA VAL A 235 7.65 -23.37 -18.34
C VAL A 235 6.42 -23.26 -17.46
N ALA A 236 5.24 -23.41 -18.05
CA ALA A 236 3.99 -23.51 -17.29
C ALA A 236 3.69 -24.98 -17.00
N ALA A 237 3.20 -25.31 -15.81
CA ALA A 237 2.73 -26.65 -15.49
C ALA A 237 1.35 -26.63 -14.82
N THR A 238 0.40 -27.36 -15.39
CA THR A 238 -0.93 -27.57 -14.81
C THR A 238 -1.10 -29.02 -14.42
N ALA A 239 -1.30 -29.29 -13.13
CA ALA A 239 -1.58 -30.63 -12.64
C ALA A 239 -2.92 -31.13 -13.17
N VAL A 240 -2.91 -32.37 -13.66
CA VAL A 240 -4.09 -33.08 -14.15
C VAL A 240 -4.44 -34.16 -13.13
N SER A 241 -5.57 -33.97 -12.46
CA SER A 241 -6.10 -34.90 -11.46
C SER A 241 -7.62 -34.97 -11.51
N GLY A 242 -8.20 -35.87 -10.71
CA GLY A 242 -9.65 -35.99 -10.56
C GLY A 242 -10.32 -34.76 -9.91
N SER A 243 -9.55 -33.82 -9.34
CA SER A 243 -10.08 -32.61 -8.70
C SER A 243 -10.13 -31.39 -9.62
N LEU A 244 -9.53 -31.48 -10.82
CA LEU A 244 -9.54 -30.44 -11.84
C LEU A 244 -10.91 -30.37 -12.55
N ALA A 245 -11.51 -29.19 -12.60
CA ALA A 245 -12.77 -28.99 -13.30
C ALA A 245 -12.57 -29.07 -14.84
N GLY A 246 -13.62 -29.51 -15.55
CA GLY A 246 -13.60 -29.55 -17.02
C GLY A 246 -13.41 -28.16 -17.62
N GLY A 247 -12.73 -28.08 -18.76
CA GLY A 247 -12.44 -26.83 -19.48
C GLY A 247 -11.25 -26.03 -18.93
N GLU A 248 -10.92 -26.14 -17.63
CA GLU A 248 -9.81 -25.40 -17.03
C GLU A 248 -8.44 -25.75 -17.64
N LEU A 249 -8.24 -27.02 -18.01
CA LEU A 249 -6.99 -27.45 -18.66
C LEU A 249 -6.81 -26.84 -20.05
N ASP A 250 -7.90 -26.75 -20.82
CA ASP A 250 -7.89 -26.22 -22.19
C ASP A 250 -7.70 -24.70 -22.17
N GLU A 251 -8.36 -24.00 -21.24
CA GLU A 251 -8.15 -22.57 -21.01
C GLU A 251 -6.70 -22.27 -20.58
N ALA A 252 -6.15 -23.07 -19.67
CA ALA A 252 -4.74 -22.94 -19.27
C ALA A 252 -3.80 -23.20 -20.46
N ALA A 253 -4.03 -24.26 -21.24
CA ALA A 253 -3.23 -24.54 -22.41
C ALA A 253 -3.27 -23.40 -23.45
N ALA A 254 -4.46 -22.84 -23.70
CA ALA A 254 -4.64 -21.71 -24.60
C ALA A 254 -3.92 -20.45 -24.10
N PHE A 255 -3.96 -20.17 -22.79
CA PHE A 255 -3.25 -19.05 -22.19
C PHE A 255 -1.72 -19.22 -22.26
N ALA A 256 -1.20 -20.40 -21.94
CA ALA A 256 0.24 -20.65 -22.04
C ALA A 256 0.72 -20.54 -23.50
N ALA A 257 -0.07 -21.05 -24.44
CA ALA A 257 0.22 -20.93 -25.87
C ALA A 257 0.20 -19.47 -26.36
N SER A 258 -0.71 -18.62 -25.88
CA SER A 258 -0.75 -17.20 -26.27
C SER A 258 0.47 -16.41 -25.79
N LEU A 259 1.17 -16.90 -24.77
CA LEU A 259 2.44 -16.35 -24.28
C LEU A 259 3.68 -17.02 -24.91
N GLY A 260 3.49 -18.00 -25.81
CA GLY A 260 4.59 -18.76 -26.41
C GLY A 260 5.32 -19.69 -25.44
N VAL A 261 4.70 -20.04 -24.31
CA VAL A 261 5.32 -20.84 -23.24
C VAL A 261 5.03 -22.32 -23.42
N ARG A 262 6.04 -23.16 -23.19
CA ARG A 262 5.85 -24.60 -23.08
C ARG A 262 4.94 -24.94 -21.90
N HIS A 263 3.89 -25.71 -22.15
CA HIS A 263 2.93 -26.15 -21.13
C HIS A 263 3.04 -27.64 -20.84
N LEU A 264 3.46 -27.97 -19.61
CA LEU A 264 3.49 -29.33 -19.08
C LEU A 264 2.15 -29.64 -18.39
N ARG A 265 1.74 -30.89 -18.51
CA ARG A 265 0.45 -31.38 -17.98
C ARG A 265 0.68 -32.66 -17.16
N PRO A 266 1.46 -32.58 -16.07
CA PRO A 266 1.77 -33.76 -15.28
C PRO A 266 0.51 -34.29 -14.59
N ARG A 267 0.45 -35.60 -14.41
CA ARG A 267 -0.58 -36.22 -13.57
C ARG A 267 -0.18 -36.07 -12.11
N THR A 268 -1.12 -35.70 -11.27
CA THR A 268 -0.99 -35.76 -9.80
C THR A 268 -2.02 -36.73 -9.25
N ASP A 269 -1.66 -37.43 -8.17
CA ASP A 269 -2.55 -38.40 -7.54
C ASP A 269 -2.80 -38.04 -6.08
N GLU A 270 -3.25 -36.80 -5.84
CA GLU A 270 -3.57 -36.37 -4.47
C GLU A 270 -4.67 -37.22 -3.83
N MET A 271 -5.49 -37.92 -4.63
CA MET A 271 -6.52 -38.85 -4.18
C MET A 271 -5.95 -40.11 -3.52
N ALA A 272 -4.69 -40.46 -3.77
CA ALA A 272 -4.00 -41.53 -3.06
C ALA A 272 -3.67 -41.14 -1.61
N SER A 273 -3.64 -39.84 -1.29
CA SER A 273 -3.41 -39.37 0.08
C SER A 273 -4.66 -39.55 0.95
N GLU A 274 -4.50 -40.26 2.06
CA GLU A 274 -5.55 -40.37 3.10
C GLU A 274 -5.96 -38.98 3.62
N GLY A 275 -4.98 -38.09 3.85
CA GLY A 275 -5.23 -36.74 4.32
C GLY A 275 -6.02 -35.88 3.33
N TYR A 276 -5.78 -36.06 2.03
CA TYR A 276 -6.59 -35.39 1.01
C TYR A 276 -8.02 -35.94 0.96
N ARG A 277 -8.17 -37.27 0.98
CA ARG A 277 -9.47 -37.96 0.95
C ARG A 277 -10.33 -37.67 2.17
N ALA A 278 -9.73 -37.42 3.33
CA ALA A 278 -10.44 -37.00 4.53
C ALA A 278 -11.21 -35.67 4.31
N ASN A 279 -10.82 -34.87 3.30
CA ASN A 279 -11.46 -33.64 2.88
C ASN A 279 -11.64 -32.61 4.03
N ALA A 280 -10.80 -32.70 5.06
CA ALA A 280 -10.81 -31.81 6.21
C ALA A 280 -10.29 -30.40 5.84
N GLY A 281 -10.22 -29.52 6.83
CA GLY A 281 -9.78 -28.12 6.64
C GLY A 281 -8.37 -27.96 6.06
N ASP A 282 -7.55 -28.99 6.13
CA ASP A 282 -6.17 -29.06 5.66
C ASP A 282 -5.98 -29.77 4.31
N ARG A 283 -7.06 -30.20 3.61
CA ARG A 283 -6.95 -30.86 2.29
C ARG A 283 -6.05 -30.14 1.29
N CYS A 284 -6.05 -28.80 1.32
CA CYS A 284 -5.24 -27.97 0.44
C CYS A 284 -3.73 -28.13 0.68
N PHE A 285 -3.33 -28.55 1.89
CA PHE A 285 -1.96 -28.95 2.20
C PHE A 285 -1.56 -30.14 1.32
N PHE A 286 -2.31 -31.24 1.39
CA PHE A 286 -2.00 -32.48 0.67
C PHE A 286 -2.01 -32.30 -0.86
N CYS A 287 -2.98 -31.55 -1.38
CA CYS A 287 -3.02 -31.23 -2.81
C CYS A 287 -1.80 -30.41 -3.26
N LYS A 288 -1.40 -29.39 -2.48
CA LYS A 288 -0.24 -28.57 -2.84
C LYS A 288 1.08 -29.29 -2.61
N ALA A 289 1.15 -30.16 -1.59
CA ALA A 289 2.26 -31.04 -1.34
C ALA A 289 2.54 -31.95 -2.54
N GLU A 290 1.53 -32.72 -2.96
CA GLU A 290 1.61 -33.58 -4.14
C GLU A 290 2.00 -32.81 -5.40
N LEU A 291 1.36 -31.65 -5.64
CA LEU A 291 1.71 -30.79 -6.78
C LEU A 291 3.20 -30.47 -6.79
N LEU A 292 3.75 -30.02 -5.67
CA LEU A 292 5.14 -29.57 -5.59
C LEU A 292 6.13 -30.75 -5.60
N ASP A 293 5.74 -31.91 -5.06
CA ASP A 293 6.51 -33.16 -5.16
C ASP A 293 6.64 -33.65 -6.62
N VAL A 294 5.63 -33.37 -7.46
CA VAL A 294 5.68 -33.65 -8.90
C VAL A 294 6.43 -32.56 -9.68
N LEU A 295 6.23 -31.28 -9.35
CA LEU A 295 6.84 -30.17 -10.10
C LEU A 295 8.34 -29.98 -9.83
N GLY A 296 8.84 -30.32 -8.63
CA GLY A 296 10.27 -30.20 -8.31
C GLY A 296 11.18 -31.03 -9.22
N PRO A 297 10.93 -32.35 -9.37
CA PRO A 297 11.65 -33.19 -10.32
C PRO A 297 11.54 -32.71 -11.77
N LEU A 298 10.35 -32.24 -12.19
CA LEU A 298 10.15 -31.69 -13.54
C LEU A 298 10.95 -30.42 -13.78
N ALA A 299 11.04 -29.53 -12.80
CA ALA A 299 11.90 -28.35 -12.91
C ALA A 299 13.37 -28.76 -13.09
N THR A 300 13.81 -29.80 -12.37
CA THR A 300 15.17 -30.34 -12.50
C THR A 300 15.41 -30.98 -13.87
N GLU A 301 14.47 -31.80 -14.36
CA GLU A 301 14.53 -32.43 -15.69
C GLU A 301 14.60 -31.40 -16.82
N HIS A 302 13.94 -30.25 -16.64
CA HIS A 302 13.94 -29.16 -17.60
C HIS A 302 15.01 -28.09 -17.33
N GLU A 303 15.96 -28.35 -16.42
CA GLU A 303 17.08 -27.45 -16.10
C GLU A 303 16.60 -26.04 -15.65
N LEU A 304 15.46 -25.97 -14.97
CA LEU A 304 14.88 -24.74 -14.44
C LEU A 304 15.31 -24.53 -13.00
N ALA A 305 15.66 -23.29 -12.65
CA ALA A 305 16.25 -22.95 -11.36
C ALA A 305 15.24 -22.98 -10.19
N ALA A 306 13.96 -22.78 -10.46
CA ALA A 306 12.94 -22.71 -9.41
C ALA A 306 11.55 -23.16 -9.85
N VAL A 307 10.74 -23.59 -8.88
CA VAL A 307 9.28 -23.70 -9.01
C VAL A 307 8.63 -22.49 -8.33
N ALA A 308 7.74 -21.78 -9.03
CA ALA A 308 7.03 -20.63 -8.48
C ALA A 308 5.51 -20.83 -8.45
N THR A 309 4.85 -20.31 -7.42
CA THR A 309 3.38 -20.35 -7.27
C THR A 309 2.79 -18.95 -7.25
N GLY A 310 1.57 -18.81 -7.76
CA GLY A 310 0.81 -17.55 -7.78
C GLY A 310 0.28 -17.10 -6.40
N THR A 311 1.02 -17.32 -5.32
CA THR A 311 0.66 -16.82 -3.99
C THR A 311 0.90 -15.31 -3.94
N ASN A 312 -0.12 -14.54 -3.57
CA ASN A 312 -0.07 -13.07 -3.50
C ASN A 312 0.12 -12.57 -2.06
N ALA A 313 0.20 -11.26 -1.85
CA ALA A 313 0.45 -10.67 -0.53
C ALA A 313 -0.71 -10.88 0.46
N ASP A 314 -1.95 -10.87 -0.02
CA ASP A 314 -3.15 -11.02 0.81
C ASP A 314 -3.20 -12.43 1.44
N ASP A 315 -2.69 -13.44 0.72
CA ASP A 315 -2.59 -14.81 1.21
C ASP A 315 -1.75 -14.93 2.49
N ALA A 316 -0.78 -14.03 2.70
CA ALA A 316 0.07 -14.04 3.89
C ALA A 316 -0.63 -13.48 5.13
N LEU A 317 -1.63 -12.59 4.94
CA LEU A 317 -2.39 -11.97 6.02
C LEU A 317 -3.60 -12.81 6.45
N ALA A 318 -4.12 -13.66 5.56
CA ALA A 318 -5.28 -14.51 5.80
C ALA A 318 -5.04 -15.68 6.79
N GLY A 319 -3.95 -15.66 7.56
CA GLY A 319 -3.55 -16.72 8.49
C GLY A 319 -2.88 -17.93 7.80
N SER A 320 -2.66 -19.00 8.56
CA SER A 320 -2.01 -20.22 8.04
C SER A 320 -2.88 -20.92 7.01
N ARG A 321 -2.70 -20.62 5.71
CA ARG A 321 -3.28 -21.39 4.61
C ARG A 321 -2.47 -22.68 4.44
N PRO A 322 -3.07 -23.87 4.66
CA PRO A 322 -2.32 -25.14 4.64
C PRO A 322 -1.58 -25.39 3.32
N GLY A 323 -2.17 -24.99 2.19
CA GLY A 323 -1.51 -25.07 0.89
C GLY A 323 -0.23 -24.22 0.78
N THR A 324 -0.26 -22.96 1.25
CA THR A 324 0.92 -22.08 1.21
C THR A 324 2.06 -22.64 2.07
N ALA A 325 1.72 -23.23 3.23
CA ALA A 325 2.70 -23.91 4.08
C ALA A 325 3.35 -25.12 3.37
N ALA A 326 2.56 -25.96 2.70
CA ALA A 326 3.07 -27.11 1.94
C ALA A 326 4.02 -26.69 0.81
N ALA A 327 3.69 -25.59 0.11
CA ALA A 327 4.53 -25.04 -0.95
C ALA A 327 5.87 -24.51 -0.41
N ALA A 328 5.83 -23.75 0.70
CA ALA A 328 7.03 -23.23 1.34
C ALA A 328 7.97 -24.35 1.84
N GLN A 329 7.43 -25.42 2.43
CA GLN A 329 8.20 -26.59 2.87
C GLN A 329 8.98 -27.29 1.74
N ARG A 330 8.51 -27.12 0.49
CA ARG A 330 9.12 -27.70 -0.72
C ARG A 330 9.95 -26.69 -1.52
N GLY A 331 10.22 -25.52 -0.94
CA GLY A 331 11.06 -24.50 -1.58
C GLY A 331 10.39 -23.73 -2.72
N ALA A 332 9.05 -23.75 -2.82
CA ALA A 332 8.35 -22.96 -3.81
C ALA A 332 8.62 -21.46 -3.64
N ARG A 333 8.93 -20.77 -4.73
CA ARG A 333 9.07 -19.31 -4.75
C ARG A 333 7.70 -18.65 -4.87
N THR A 334 7.54 -17.48 -4.25
CA THR A 334 6.28 -16.72 -4.26
C THR A 334 6.48 -15.29 -4.76
N PRO A 335 6.89 -15.06 -6.03
CA PRO A 335 7.33 -13.74 -6.47
C PRO A 335 6.29 -12.63 -6.32
N LEU A 336 5.00 -12.94 -6.52
CA LEU A 336 3.92 -11.95 -6.34
C LEU A 336 3.81 -11.50 -4.87
N ARG A 337 3.87 -12.44 -3.93
CA ARG A 337 3.90 -12.15 -2.49
C ARG A 337 5.16 -11.39 -2.10
N ASP A 338 6.32 -11.81 -2.59
CA ASP A 338 7.62 -11.23 -2.25
C ASP A 338 7.70 -9.77 -2.72
N ALA A 339 7.11 -9.47 -3.88
CA ALA A 339 6.94 -8.12 -4.40
C ALA A 339 5.76 -7.36 -3.77
N GLY A 340 4.98 -7.99 -2.88
CA GLY A 340 3.87 -7.35 -2.16
C GLY A 340 2.60 -7.12 -2.97
N LEU A 341 2.41 -7.73 -4.15
CA LEU A 341 1.19 -7.55 -4.94
C LEU A 341 -0.03 -8.08 -4.19
N THR A 342 -1.02 -7.21 -3.95
CA THR A 342 -2.33 -7.60 -3.43
C THR A 342 -3.18 -8.24 -4.51
N LYS A 343 -4.27 -8.91 -4.14
CA LYS A 343 -5.19 -9.51 -5.11
C LYS A 343 -5.81 -8.47 -6.04
N ALA A 344 -6.14 -7.29 -5.50
CA ALA A 344 -6.65 -6.17 -6.30
C ALA A 344 -5.61 -5.72 -7.33
N GLN A 345 -4.36 -5.56 -6.90
CA GLN A 345 -3.26 -5.19 -7.79
C GLN A 345 -2.94 -6.25 -8.85
N VAL A 346 -3.08 -7.54 -8.53
CA VAL A 346 -2.97 -8.62 -9.52
C VAL A 346 -3.98 -8.41 -10.65
N ARG A 347 -5.23 -8.07 -10.32
CA ARG A 347 -6.27 -7.80 -11.32
C ARG A 347 -5.99 -6.52 -12.10
N SER A 348 -5.59 -5.44 -11.42
CA SER A 348 -5.23 -4.17 -12.07
C SER A 348 -4.07 -4.34 -13.06
N ALA A 349 -3.01 -5.06 -12.67
CA ALA A 349 -1.89 -5.38 -13.55
C ALA A 349 -2.33 -6.25 -14.74
N SER A 350 -3.13 -7.29 -14.47
CA SER A 350 -3.66 -8.19 -15.49
C SER A 350 -4.49 -7.42 -16.52
N ALA A 351 -5.38 -6.53 -16.07
CA ALA A 351 -6.20 -5.69 -16.94
C ALA A 351 -5.32 -4.72 -17.75
N ARG A 352 -4.32 -4.09 -17.12
CA ARG A 352 -3.36 -3.20 -17.78
C ARG A 352 -2.55 -3.92 -18.88
N TRP A 353 -2.26 -5.20 -18.70
CA TRP A 353 -1.56 -6.02 -19.69
C TRP A 353 -2.49 -6.75 -20.67
N GLY A 354 -3.80 -6.53 -20.59
CA GLY A 354 -4.79 -7.16 -21.47
C GLY A 354 -4.95 -8.67 -21.26
N LEU A 355 -4.62 -9.20 -20.08
CA LEU A 355 -4.75 -10.63 -19.80
C LEU A 355 -6.23 -11.01 -19.65
N PRO A 356 -6.75 -12.01 -20.39
CA PRO A 356 -8.17 -12.38 -20.36
C PRO A 356 -8.65 -12.90 -19.00
N THR A 357 -7.73 -13.31 -18.13
CA THR A 357 -8.02 -13.83 -16.79
C THR A 357 -8.23 -12.73 -15.73
N TRP A 358 -8.09 -11.45 -16.08
CA TRP A 358 -8.08 -10.34 -15.11
C TRP A 358 -9.35 -10.31 -14.23
N ASP A 359 -10.51 -10.63 -14.81
CA ASP A 359 -11.78 -10.69 -14.07
C ASP A 359 -12.28 -12.11 -13.80
N LYS A 360 -11.46 -13.14 -14.08
CA LYS A 360 -11.88 -14.54 -13.87
C LYS A 360 -12.20 -14.75 -12.38
N PRO A 361 -13.41 -15.24 -12.02
CA PRO A 361 -13.74 -15.55 -10.64
C PRO A 361 -12.81 -16.61 -10.05
N ALA A 362 -12.61 -16.58 -8.73
CA ALA A 362 -11.84 -17.62 -8.05
C ALA A 362 -12.62 -18.95 -8.11
N ALA A 363 -12.07 -19.93 -8.83
CA ALA A 363 -12.63 -21.27 -8.88
C ALA A 363 -12.07 -22.11 -7.72
N ALA A 364 -12.97 -22.72 -6.94
CA ALA A 364 -12.59 -23.75 -5.97
C ALA A 364 -12.42 -25.11 -6.66
N CYS A 365 -11.55 -25.97 -6.12
CA CYS A 365 -11.40 -27.35 -6.62
C CYS A 365 -12.70 -28.16 -6.47
N LEU A 366 -12.87 -29.22 -7.27
CA LEU A 366 -14.08 -30.06 -7.21
C LEU A 366 -14.31 -30.68 -5.82
N SER A 367 -13.25 -31.00 -5.08
CA SER A 367 -13.35 -31.57 -3.74
C SER A 367 -14.01 -30.64 -2.72
N SER A 368 -14.02 -29.32 -2.97
CA SER A 368 -14.75 -28.37 -2.11
C SER A 368 -16.27 -28.50 -2.19
N ARG A 369 -16.79 -29.30 -3.12
CA ARG A 369 -18.23 -29.54 -3.32
C ARG A 369 -18.72 -30.82 -2.67
N ILE A 370 -17.84 -31.53 -1.97
CA ILE A 370 -18.15 -32.76 -1.24
C ILE A 370 -18.10 -32.40 0.25
N ALA A 371 -19.14 -32.77 0.99
CA ALA A 371 -19.31 -32.49 2.42
C ALA A 371 -19.17 -33.76 3.25
#